data_AF-A0A7W6Q3F1-F1
#
_entry.id   AF-A0A7W6Q3F1-F1
#
_cell.length_a   1.000
_cell.length_b   1.000
_cell.length_c   1.000
_cell.angle_alpha   90.00
_cell.angle_beta   90.00
_cell.angle_gamma   90.00
#
_symmetry.space_group_name_H-M   'P 1'
#
loop_
_entity.id
_entity.type
_entity.pdbx_description
1 polymer ?
#
loop_
_entity_poly.entity_id
_entity_poly.type
_entity_poly.pdbx_seq_one_letter_code
_entity_poly.pdbx_strand_id
1 'polypeptide(L)'
;MHLFRHENRQQSEESKQLYALFELLHTLADFGAAFMFIIGSIMFFSDAWTTFGTWLFLIGSLLFALKPSLRLYCEVKLYRMHDYDQLAERNET
;
A
#
# COMPACT_ATOMS: atom_id res chain seq x y z
N MET A 1 -14.57 -38.71 16.32
CA MET A 1 -13.93 -39.21 15.10
C MET A 1 -14.37 -38.32 13.95
N HIS A 2 -13.41 -37.81 13.18
CA HIS A 2 -13.54 -37.17 11.87
C HIS A 2 -14.54 -35.98 11.81
N LEU A 3 -14.09 -34.75 11.61
CA LEU A 3 -13.78 -34.30 10.26
C LEU A 3 -12.72 -33.19 10.32
N PHE A 4 -11.54 -33.53 9.83
CA PHE A 4 -10.52 -32.56 9.50
C PHE A 4 -11.06 -31.62 8.42
N ARG A 5 -11.38 -30.37 8.80
CA ARG A 5 -11.61 -29.28 7.85
C ARG A 5 -10.25 -28.74 7.45
N HIS A 6 -9.71 -29.22 6.34
CA HIS A 6 -8.40 -28.86 5.80
C HIS A 6 -8.46 -27.82 4.67
N GLU A 7 -9.55 -27.04 4.59
CA GLU A 7 -9.81 -26.16 3.45
C GLU A 7 -9.46 -24.68 3.65
N ASN A 8 -8.85 -24.29 4.78
CA ASN A 8 -8.53 -22.89 5.06
C ASN A 8 -7.04 -22.57 5.23
N ARG A 9 -6.16 -23.59 5.17
CA ARG A 9 -4.71 -23.39 5.35
C ARG A 9 -4.01 -22.94 4.07
N GLN A 10 -4.58 -23.21 2.90
CA GLN A 10 -3.98 -22.82 1.61
C GLN A 10 -4.32 -21.38 1.18
N GLN A 11 -5.49 -20.83 1.55
CA GLN A 11 -5.78 -19.40 1.32
C GLN A 11 -4.87 -18.46 2.13
N SER A 12 -4.32 -18.93 3.26
CA SER A 12 -3.45 -18.16 4.15
C SER A 12 -2.05 -17.91 3.58
N GLU A 13 -1.46 -18.84 2.81
CA GLU A 13 -0.06 -18.71 2.37
C GLU A 13 0.09 -17.94 1.05
N GLU A 14 -0.77 -18.17 0.06
CA GLU A 14 -0.76 -17.38 -1.18
C GLU A 14 -1.16 -15.92 -0.93
N SER A 15 -2.14 -15.67 -0.06
CA SER A 15 -2.56 -14.30 0.29
C SER A 15 -1.46 -13.52 1.01
N LYS A 16 -0.62 -14.18 1.82
CA LYS A 16 0.52 -13.56 2.52
C LYS A 16 1.63 -13.16 1.55
N GLN A 17 1.93 -14.00 0.56
CA GLN A 17 2.97 -13.70 -0.44
C GLN A 17 2.57 -12.51 -1.31
N LEU A 18 1.30 -12.43 -1.71
CA LEU A 18 0.78 -11.27 -2.44
C LEU A 18 0.90 -9.99 -1.59
N TYR A 19 0.53 -10.07 -0.31
CA TYR A 19 0.62 -8.94 0.62
C TYR A 19 2.06 -8.45 0.81
N ALA A 20 3.01 -9.37 0.97
CA ALA A 20 4.43 -9.05 1.12
C ALA A 20 5.02 -8.42 -0.16
N LEU A 21 4.62 -8.90 -1.33
CA LEU A 21 5.03 -8.29 -2.61
C LEU A 21 4.45 -6.87 -2.76
N PHE A 22 3.19 -6.66 -2.36
CA PHE A 22 2.57 -5.33 -2.34
C PHE A 22 3.29 -4.38 -1.39
N GLU A 23 3.67 -4.83 -0.20
CA GLU A 23 4.41 -4.03 0.77
C GLU A 23 5.83 -3.67 0.28
N LEU A 24 6.50 -4.59 -0.41
CA LEU A 24 7.80 -4.35 -1.05
C LEU A 24 7.67 -3.35 -2.21
N LEU A 25 6.71 -3.54 -3.12
CA LEU A 25 6.46 -2.63 -4.24
C LEU A 25 6.12 -1.22 -3.76
N HIS A 26 5.37 -1.12 -2.67
CA HIS A 26 5.03 0.15 -2.04
C HIS A 26 6.26 0.85 -1.47
N THR A 27 7.13 0.11 -0.76
CA THR A 27 8.39 0.63 -0.25
C THR A 27 9.31 1.09 -1.40
N LEU A 28 9.38 0.31 -2.49
CA LEU A 28 10.12 0.71 -3.69
C LEU A 28 9.55 1.97 -4.33
N ALA A 29 8.22 2.11 -4.38
CA ALA A 29 7.56 3.31 -4.89
C ALA A 29 7.87 4.54 -4.03
N ASP A 30 7.96 4.40 -2.71
CA ASP A 30 8.37 5.48 -1.80
C ASP A 30 9.80 5.96 -2.07
N PHE A 31 10.73 5.03 -2.14
CA PHE A 31 12.12 5.36 -2.47
C PHE A 31 12.21 5.98 -3.87
N GLY A 32 11.45 5.46 -4.83
CA GLY A 32 11.34 6.02 -6.17
C GLY A 32 10.83 7.46 -6.17
N ALA A 33 9.74 7.74 -5.44
CA ALA A 33 9.21 9.09 -5.27
C ALA A 33 10.22 10.04 -4.64
N ALA A 34 10.88 9.61 -3.55
CA ALA A 34 11.91 10.39 -2.87
C ALA A 34 13.07 10.73 -3.81
N PHE A 35 13.55 9.75 -4.59
CA PHE A 35 14.58 9.97 -5.61
C PHE A 35 14.13 10.97 -6.67
N MET A 36 12.91 10.84 -7.18
CA MET A 36 12.35 11.77 -8.16
C MET A 36 12.27 13.20 -7.61
N PHE A 37 11.88 13.39 -6.35
CA PHE A 37 11.88 14.71 -5.73
C PHE A 37 13.27 15.30 -5.55
N ILE A 38 14.25 14.49 -5.12
CA ILE A 38 15.62 14.94 -4.94
C ILE A 38 16.22 15.36 -6.29
N ILE A 39 16.11 14.49 -7.30
CA ILE A 39 16.64 14.76 -8.64
C ILE A 39 15.93 15.99 -9.23
N GLY A 40 14.60 16.07 -9.12
CA GLY A 40 13.82 17.20 -9.61
C GLY A 40 14.23 18.50 -8.93
N SER A 41 14.56 18.44 -7.63
CA SER A 41 15.00 19.61 -6.86
C SER A 41 16.33 20.13 -7.37
N ILE A 42 17.26 19.23 -7.71
CA ILE A 42 18.54 19.57 -8.33
C ILE A 42 18.33 20.18 -9.71
N MET A 43 17.36 19.69 -10.48
CA MET A 43 17.07 20.20 -11.83
C MET A 43 16.52 21.63 -11.81
N PHE A 44 15.82 22.04 -10.76
CA PHE A 44 15.31 23.40 -10.59
C PHE A 44 16.41 24.47 -10.39
N PHE A 45 17.67 24.08 -10.20
CA PHE A 45 18.79 25.03 -10.14
C PHE A 45 19.20 25.59 -11.52
N SER A 46 18.62 25.07 -12.62
CA SER A 46 18.89 25.55 -13.97
C SER A 46 17.61 25.68 -14.78
N ASP A 47 17.39 26.87 -15.38
CA ASP A 47 16.21 27.15 -16.20
C ASP A 47 16.03 26.17 -17.38
N ALA A 48 17.13 25.65 -17.93
CA ALA A 48 17.09 24.67 -19.02
C ALA A 48 16.47 23.32 -18.60
N TRP A 49 16.52 22.98 -17.30
CA TRP A 49 16.08 21.70 -16.77
C TRP A 49 14.77 21.78 -15.97
N THR A 50 14.28 22.99 -15.70
CA THR A 50 13.04 23.27 -14.95
C THR A 50 11.83 22.48 -15.46
N THR A 51 11.62 22.42 -16.77
CA THR A 51 10.50 21.65 -17.35
C THR A 51 10.59 20.18 -17.00
N PHE A 52 11.78 19.58 -17.13
CA PHE A 52 11.98 18.17 -16.80
C PHE A 52 11.88 17.93 -15.28
N GLY A 53 12.42 18.82 -14.46
CA GLY A 53 12.29 18.77 -13.00
C GLY A 53 10.84 18.83 -12.55
N THR A 54 10.01 19.65 -13.20
CA THR A 54 8.57 19.76 -12.95
C THR A 54 7.84 18.45 -13.21
N TRP A 55 8.11 17.79 -14.34
CA TRP A 55 7.54 16.48 -14.63
C TRP A 55 7.99 15.41 -13.64
N LEU A 56 9.27 15.43 -13.25
CA LEU A 56 9.80 14.49 -12.27
C LEU A 56 9.11 14.65 -10.91
N PHE A 57 8.87 15.90 -10.50
CA PHE A 57 8.07 16.21 -9.32
C PHE A 57 6.63 15.73 -9.45
N LEU A 58 5.97 15.97 -10.59
CA LEU A 58 4.59 15.52 -10.80
C LEU A 58 4.46 13.99 -10.68
N ILE A 59 5.37 13.25 -11.30
CA ILE A 59 5.39 11.78 -11.24
C ILE A 59 5.73 11.31 -9.82
N GLY A 60 6.73 11.93 -9.17
CA GLY A 60 7.07 11.64 -7.78
C GLY A 60 5.89 11.88 -6.83
N SER A 61 5.15 12.96 -7.02
CA SER A 61 3.93 13.28 -6.25
C SER A 61 2.82 12.26 -6.47
N LEU A 62 2.64 11.78 -7.69
CA LEU A 62 1.65 10.74 -7.98
C LEU A 62 2.02 9.41 -7.31
N LEU A 63 3.30 9.02 -7.35
CA LEU A 63 3.80 7.84 -6.62
C LEU A 63 3.64 8.01 -5.10
N PHE A 64 3.96 9.18 -4.56
CA PHE A 64 3.82 9.48 -3.13
C PHE A 64 2.35 9.44 -2.67
N ALA A 65 1.41 9.89 -3.50
CA ALA A 65 -0.03 9.90 -3.19
C ALA A 65 -0.67 8.50 -3.19
N LEU A 66 -0.10 7.52 -3.91
CA LEU A 66 -0.54 6.12 -3.86
C LEU A 66 -0.37 5.51 -2.46
N LYS A 67 0.57 6.05 -1.66
CA LYS A 67 0.94 5.55 -0.34
C LYS A 67 -0.17 5.64 0.73
N PRO A 68 -0.70 6.83 1.08
CA PRO A 68 -1.78 6.95 2.06
C PRO A 68 -3.05 6.22 1.60
N SER A 69 -3.29 6.14 0.30
CA SER A 69 -4.50 5.53 -0.28
C SER A 69 -4.62 4.04 0.06
N LEU A 70 -3.52 3.29 -0.02
CA LEU A 70 -3.48 1.86 0.32
C LEU A 70 -3.52 1.63 1.83
N ARG A 71 -2.80 2.44 2.61
CA ARG A 71 -2.81 2.33 4.08
C ARG A 71 -4.20 2.63 4.65
N LEU A 72 -4.87 3.68 4.15
CA LEU A 72 -6.26 3.99 4.46
C LEU A 72 -7.20 2.85 4.05
N TYR A 73 -7.02 2.27 2.87
CA TYR A 73 -7.86 1.15 2.43
C TYR A 73 -7.75 -0.06 3.37
N CYS A 74 -6.53 -0.41 3.79
CA CYS A 74 -6.31 -1.50 4.73
C CYS A 74 -6.86 -1.17 6.12
N GLU A 75 -6.66 0.04 6.62
CA GLU A 75 -7.16 0.49 7.92
C GLU A 75 -8.70 0.52 7.96
N VAL A 76 -9.34 1.01 6.90
CA VAL A 76 -10.82 0.97 6.75
C VAL A 76 -11.34 -0.48 6.67
N LYS A 77 -10.64 -1.36 5.96
CA LYS A 77 -11.04 -2.77 5.87
C LYS A 77 -10.90 -3.49 7.22
N LEU A 78 -9.81 -3.24 7.94
CA LEU A 78 -9.57 -3.80 9.27
C LEU A 78 -10.59 -3.29 10.29
N TYR A 79 -10.90 -1.98 10.24
CA TYR A 79 -11.94 -1.37 11.08
C TYR A 79 -13.31 -2.02 10.86
N ARG A 80 -13.69 -2.27 9.60
CA ARG A 80 -14.93 -2.97 9.27
C ARG A 80 -14.96 -4.41 9.76
N MET A 81 -13.85 -5.15 9.68
CA MET A 81 -13.80 -6.55 10.17
C MET A 81 -13.96 -6.65 11.69
N HIS A 82 -13.32 -5.74 12.45
CA HIS A 82 -13.47 -5.70 13.91
C HIS A 82 -14.92 -5.46 14.35
N ASP A 83 -15.67 -4.67 13.58
CA ASP A 83 -17.09 -4.40 13.82
C ASP A 83 -17.96 -5.66 13.58
N TYR A 84 -17.63 -6.46 12.55
CA TYR A 84 -18.35 -7.72 12.28
C TYR A 84 -18.09 -8.80 13.33
N ASP A 85 -16.87 -8.94 13.83
CA ASP A 85 -16.56 -9.93 14.88
C ASP A 85 -17.30 -9.58 16.19
N GLN A 86 -17.37 -8.30 16.54
CA GLN A 86 -18.11 -7.83 17.71
C GLN A 86 -19.63 -7.98 17.56
N LEU A 87 -20.17 -7.80 16.35
CA LEU A 87 -21.57 -8.06 16.05
C LEU A 87 -21.91 -9.57 16.05
N ALA A 88 -21.00 -10.44 15.62
CA ALA A 88 -21.19 -11.88 15.66
C ALA A 88 -21.28 -12.39 17.10
N GLU A 89 -20.36 -11.95 17.97
CA GLU A 89 -20.32 -12.34 19.39
C GLU A 89 -21.60 -11.90 20.15
N ARG A 90 -22.17 -10.75 19.77
CA ARG A 90 -23.43 -10.23 20.34
C ARG A 90 -24.68 -10.96 19.88
N ASN A 91 -24.68 -11.61 18.70
CA ASN A 91 -25.83 -12.38 18.21
C ASN A 91 -25.80 -13.86 18.67
N GLU A 92 -24.71 -14.31 19.27
CA GLU A 92 -24.56 -15.65 19.85
C GLU A 92 -24.88 -15.71 21.36
N THR A 93 -25.26 -14.58 21.98
CA THR A 93 -25.72 -14.48 23.38
C THR A 93 -27.23 -14.23 23.47
#